data_AF-A0A660XHB3-F1
#
_entry.id   AF-A0A660XHB3-F1
#
_cell.length_a   1.000
_cell.length_b   1.000
_cell.length_c   1.000
_cell.angle_alpha   90.00
_cell.angle_beta   90.00
_cell.angle_gamma   90.00
#
_symmetry.space_group_name_H-M   'P 1'
#
loop_
_entity.id
_entity.type
_entity.pdbx_description
1 polymer ?
#
loop_
_entity_poly.entity_id
_entity_poly.type
_entity_poly.pdbx_seq_one_letter_code
_entity_poly.pdbx_strand_id
1 'polypeptide(L)'
;MKTSILFIASKSDPNGLDQLKTTIQRTLENTSENTKVVIVSEGSNNLLKNFPEKFKLRISMTYGTYKNFSRAILKIQEEGLLDVDLIFIPTPGDNIYINSETIKAFMDAYTTTKAGFIISNHYEYFTDNIEGTKPVIQHLKPGYDPSNIIVPGRSNNPMLFSHGALIAVSKQFINSRVFDEEVNFGTDYAIRTGVMAQDGKLHTISDPTYKFRRGKPYYPGEGLQEQFTSNQPSKLERHFSYIHDPARFEWGPISFQKYLKDIGAFLPGSYFTRKVPVDPTLGNGISFVLPTYNRADLIHYAIDSVIEVRKRVDAFIPIEVVIVDNGTDDTPNVVAPYVQQYPDLVKFHKVFGLTLGGSRNFGVHRAWNRIIGQLDSDDILVGDPVTKIIEQFKQTNAAAIIGIYQTASRDSETGELILDNQIVTHDEYLCDQNNPILQMCIPGPGAPRYYRKEAILAAGGYPDLLYGEDAALSDQMLKQGFLIQRNLEEANYIAVRHSANTDSEELGTDILIKKNYAKYSFKISIIEELKHLVLCNSYYHKYNNRVGF
;
A
#
# COMPACT_ATOMS: atom_id res chain seq x y z
N MET A 1 -27.32 2.62 23.72
CA MET A 1 -26.41 1.69 23.04
C MET A 1 -25.25 1.37 23.99
N LYS A 2 -24.80 0.12 24.02
CA LYS A 2 -23.74 -0.39 24.91
C LYS A 2 -22.39 -0.33 24.20
N THR A 3 -21.34 0.02 24.92
CA THR A 3 -19.98 0.11 24.36
C THR A 3 -18.96 -0.48 25.32
N SER A 4 -17.96 -1.16 24.78
CA SER A 4 -16.79 -1.59 25.52
C SER A 4 -15.53 -1.10 24.84
N ILE A 5 -14.57 -0.67 25.65
CA ILE A 5 -13.22 -0.35 25.19
C ILE A 5 -12.32 -1.52 25.59
N LEU A 6 -11.62 -2.07 24.62
CA LEU A 6 -10.76 -3.21 24.82
C LEU A 6 -9.31 -2.76 25.02
N PHE A 7 -8.63 -3.31 26.01
CA PHE A 7 -7.18 -3.18 26.16
C PHE A 7 -6.53 -4.55 26.29
N ILE A 8 -5.33 -4.69 25.73
CA ILE A 8 -4.51 -5.88 25.85
C ILE A 8 -3.29 -5.57 26.69
N ALA A 9 -3.06 -6.36 27.73
CA ALA A 9 -1.93 -6.26 28.62
C ALA A 9 -1.00 -7.46 28.43
N SER A 10 0.28 -7.20 28.18
CA SER A 10 1.27 -8.24 27.96
C SER A 10 2.62 -7.83 28.50
N LYS A 11 3.42 -8.81 28.94
CA LYS A 11 4.80 -8.56 29.38
C LYS A 11 5.71 -8.17 28.21
N SER A 12 5.32 -8.51 26.99
CA SER A 12 6.08 -8.20 25.78
C SER A 12 5.81 -6.78 25.26
N ASP A 13 4.94 -5.99 25.91
CA ASP A 13 4.70 -4.60 25.53
C ASP A 13 5.96 -3.75 25.79
N PRO A 14 6.63 -3.21 24.74
CA PRO A 14 7.85 -2.42 24.88
C PRO A 14 7.62 -1.03 25.49
N ASN A 15 6.35 -0.63 25.69
CA ASN A 15 5.96 0.65 26.30
C ASN A 15 5.70 0.53 27.81
N GLY A 16 5.60 -0.70 28.33
CA GLY A 16 5.45 -0.99 29.75
C GLY A 16 3.99 -0.92 30.25
N LEU A 17 3.70 -1.78 31.24
CA LEU A 17 2.35 -1.94 31.80
C LEU A 17 1.83 -0.71 32.56
N ASP A 18 2.72 0.13 33.11
CA ASP A 18 2.32 1.34 33.84
C ASP A 18 1.68 2.39 32.92
N GLN A 19 2.18 2.53 31.70
CA GLN A 19 1.58 3.40 30.68
C GLN A 19 0.16 2.93 30.34
N LEU A 20 0.00 1.62 30.11
CA LEU A 20 -1.28 1.01 29.81
C LEU A 20 -2.27 1.19 30.97
N LYS A 21 -1.83 0.94 32.20
CA LYS A 21 -2.65 1.14 33.42
C LYS A 21 -3.12 2.59 33.54
N THR A 22 -2.22 3.55 33.32
CA THR A 22 -2.53 4.99 33.34
C THR A 22 -3.56 5.34 32.25
N THR A 23 -3.40 4.79 31.06
CA THR A 23 -4.32 5.00 29.93
C THR A 23 -5.73 4.48 30.25
N ILE A 24 -5.83 3.29 30.85
CA ILE A 24 -7.11 2.69 31.27
C ILE A 24 -7.77 3.54 32.37
N GLN A 25 -7.02 3.93 33.40
CA GLN A 25 -7.54 4.77 34.49
C GLN A 25 -8.07 6.10 33.96
N ARG A 26 -7.29 6.79 33.13
CA ARG A 26 -7.70 8.04 32.50
C ARG A 26 -8.95 7.86 31.63
N THR A 27 -9.03 6.77 30.88
CA THR A 27 -10.23 6.45 30.07
C THR A 27 -11.46 6.30 30.95
N LEU A 28 -11.37 5.55 32.05
CA LEU A 28 -12.47 5.37 32.99
C LEU A 28 -12.88 6.68 33.67
N GLU A 29 -11.93 7.56 33.99
CA GLU A 29 -12.19 8.87 34.59
C GLU A 29 -12.90 9.84 33.65
N ASN A 30 -12.65 9.74 32.34
CA ASN A 30 -13.16 10.69 31.34
C ASN A 30 -14.37 10.16 30.54
N THR A 31 -14.86 8.96 30.87
CA THR A 31 -16.01 8.32 30.21
C THR A 31 -17.14 8.04 31.20
N SER A 32 -18.37 8.01 30.68
CA SER A 32 -19.58 7.74 31.47
C SER A 32 -19.58 6.37 32.16
N GLU A 33 -20.42 6.19 33.18
CA GLU A 33 -20.59 4.91 33.88
C GLU A 33 -21.05 3.76 32.97
N ASN A 34 -21.68 4.08 31.83
CA ASN A 34 -22.12 3.11 30.84
C ASN A 34 -20.98 2.56 29.96
N THR A 35 -19.80 3.17 30.02
CA THR A 35 -18.62 2.72 29.28
C THR A 35 -17.90 1.65 30.09
N LYS A 36 -17.92 0.41 29.57
CA LYS A 36 -17.17 -0.71 30.13
C LYS A 36 -15.77 -0.79 29.51
N VAL A 37 -14.84 -1.31 30.29
CA VAL A 37 -13.48 -1.65 29.85
C VAL A 37 -13.30 -3.15 29.96
N VAL A 38 -12.86 -3.77 28.87
CA VAL A 38 -12.46 -5.18 28.85
C VAL A 38 -10.94 -5.23 28.77
N ILE A 39 -10.30 -5.94 29.70
CA ILE A 39 -8.85 -6.12 29.72
C ILE A 39 -8.55 -7.59 29.44
N VAL A 40 -7.76 -7.85 28.40
CA VAL A 40 -7.20 -9.17 28.12
C VAL A 40 -5.77 -9.17 28.64
N SER A 41 -5.48 -10.05 29.59
CA SER A 41 -4.11 -10.22 30.10
C SER A 41 -3.46 -11.44 29.46
N GLU A 42 -2.40 -11.21 28.68
CA GLU A 42 -1.64 -12.25 28.00
C GLU A 42 -0.78 -13.06 28.96
N GLY A 43 -0.94 -14.38 28.96
CA GLY A 43 -0.11 -15.31 29.73
C GLY A 43 -0.25 -15.26 31.26
N SER A 44 -0.90 -14.24 31.84
CA SER A 44 -1.12 -14.18 33.29
C SER A 44 -2.35 -13.37 33.68
N ASN A 45 -3.12 -13.87 34.65
CA ASN A 45 -4.25 -13.17 35.26
C ASN A 45 -3.86 -12.01 36.20
N ASN A 46 -2.57 -11.75 36.40
CA ASN A 46 -2.06 -10.80 37.38
C ASN A 46 -1.40 -9.56 36.79
N LEU A 47 -1.37 -9.39 35.46
CA LEU A 47 -0.61 -8.30 34.82
C LEU A 47 -1.10 -6.91 35.18
N LEU A 48 -2.41 -6.68 35.16
CA LEU A 48 -3.02 -5.40 35.50
C LEU A 48 -4.02 -5.56 36.65
N LYS A 49 -3.51 -5.60 37.87
CA LYS A 49 -4.34 -5.62 39.09
C LYS A 49 -4.39 -4.26 39.79
N ASN A 50 -5.33 -4.15 40.73
CA ASN A 50 -5.44 -3.04 41.67
C ASN A 50 -5.81 -1.71 40.99
N PHE A 51 -6.93 -1.70 40.24
CA PHE A 51 -7.61 -0.47 39.87
C PHE A 51 -8.40 0.07 41.07
N PRO A 52 -8.59 1.40 41.20
CA PRO A 52 -9.44 1.98 42.24
C PRO A 52 -10.81 1.30 42.32
N GLU A 53 -11.31 1.02 43.53
CA GLU A 53 -12.58 0.29 43.75
C GLU A 53 -13.77 0.92 43.02
N LYS A 54 -13.77 2.26 42.85
CA LYS A 54 -14.78 2.99 42.06
C LYS A 54 -14.94 2.50 40.61
N PHE A 55 -13.94 1.83 40.04
CA PHE A 55 -13.98 1.33 38.66
C PHE A 55 -14.27 -0.17 38.54
N LYS A 56 -14.37 -0.90 39.65
CA LYS A 56 -14.44 -2.36 39.66
C LYS A 56 -15.63 -2.91 38.88
N LEU A 57 -16.79 -2.23 38.93
CA LEU A 57 -18.00 -2.63 38.19
C LEU A 57 -17.93 -2.32 36.68
N ARG A 58 -16.99 -1.47 36.27
CA ARG A 58 -16.79 -1.05 34.87
C ARG A 58 -15.70 -1.84 34.17
N ILE A 59 -14.94 -2.65 34.90
CA ILE A 59 -13.83 -3.44 34.36
C ILE A 59 -14.23 -4.90 34.33
N SER A 60 -14.08 -5.53 33.16
CA SER A 60 -14.11 -6.98 33.01
C SER A 60 -12.72 -7.44 32.59
N MET A 61 -12.23 -8.52 33.19
CA MET A 61 -10.90 -9.05 32.90
C MET A 61 -11.00 -10.49 32.46
N THR A 62 -10.24 -10.85 31.43
CA THR A 62 -9.96 -12.21 31.05
C THR A 62 -8.45 -12.40 30.89
N TYR A 63 -7.99 -13.64 30.88
CA TYR A 63 -6.59 -13.98 30.71
C TYR A 63 -6.43 -15.25 29.88
N GLY A 64 -5.32 -15.33 29.16
CA GLY A 64 -5.00 -16.50 28.37
C GLY A 64 -3.78 -16.28 27.52
N THR A 65 -3.35 -17.35 26.86
CA THR A 65 -2.33 -17.30 25.81
C THR A 65 -3.05 -17.38 24.47
N TYR A 66 -2.70 -16.49 23.55
CA TYR A 66 -3.31 -16.41 22.23
C TYR A 66 -2.24 -16.24 21.17
N LYS A 67 -2.50 -16.82 20.01
CA LYS A 67 -1.60 -16.73 18.85
C LYS A 67 -1.37 -15.29 18.41
N ASN A 68 -2.45 -14.50 18.34
CA ASN A 68 -2.44 -13.13 17.85
C ASN A 68 -3.62 -12.32 18.40
N PHE A 69 -3.64 -11.03 18.06
CA PHE A 69 -4.70 -10.09 18.41
C PHE A 69 -6.10 -10.61 18.04
N SER A 70 -6.29 -11.12 16.82
CA SER A 70 -7.59 -11.62 16.34
C SER A 70 -8.16 -12.74 17.22
N ARG A 71 -7.34 -13.74 17.58
CA ARG A 71 -7.76 -14.83 18.48
C ARG A 71 -8.18 -14.30 19.85
N ALA A 72 -7.48 -13.28 20.37
CA ALA A 72 -7.85 -12.66 21.65
C ALA A 72 -9.27 -12.08 21.59
N ILE A 73 -9.63 -11.36 20.52
CA ILE A 73 -10.98 -10.80 20.33
C ILE A 73 -12.05 -11.89 20.30
N LEU A 74 -11.82 -12.94 19.49
CA LEU A 74 -12.77 -14.05 19.35
C LEU A 74 -12.98 -14.78 20.67
N LYS A 75 -11.92 -14.95 21.47
CA LYS A 75 -12.03 -15.57 22.79
C LYS A 75 -12.93 -14.77 23.74
N ILE A 76 -12.79 -13.45 23.76
CA ILE A 76 -13.64 -12.56 24.58
C ILE A 76 -15.11 -12.64 24.11
N GLN A 77 -15.33 -12.73 22.80
CA GLN A 77 -16.65 -12.95 22.22
C GLN A 77 -17.25 -14.30 22.66
N GLU A 78 -16.47 -15.38 22.62
CA GLU A 78 -16.86 -16.73 23.08
C GLU A 78 -17.23 -16.76 24.58
N GLU A 79 -16.53 -15.97 25.40
CA GLU A 79 -16.80 -15.84 26.84
C GLU A 79 -18.01 -14.95 27.16
N GLY A 80 -18.66 -14.37 26.15
CA GLY A 80 -19.83 -13.52 26.32
C GLY A 80 -19.51 -12.15 26.94
N LEU A 81 -18.24 -11.74 26.92
CA LEU A 81 -17.79 -10.47 27.51
C LEU A 81 -18.04 -9.25 26.60
N LEU A 82 -18.48 -9.47 25.35
CA LEU A 82 -18.78 -8.43 24.35
C LEU A 82 -20.29 -8.29 24.09
N ASP A 83 -21.06 -7.95 25.12
CA ASP A 83 -22.44 -7.50 24.95
C ASP A 83 -22.52 -6.00 24.64
N VAL A 84 -22.13 -5.63 23.41
CA VAL A 84 -21.98 -4.23 22.97
C VAL A 84 -22.60 -4.01 21.58
N ASP A 85 -22.91 -2.76 21.25
CA ASP A 85 -23.25 -2.35 19.89
C ASP A 85 -21.98 -2.06 19.07
N LEU A 86 -21.00 -1.40 19.70
CA LEU A 86 -19.66 -1.14 19.17
C LEU A 86 -18.59 -1.57 20.18
N ILE A 87 -17.56 -2.26 19.68
CA ILE A 87 -16.30 -2.44 20.39
C ILE A 87 -15.31 -1.35 19.94
N PHE A 88 -14.71 -0.66 20.90
CA PHE A 88 -13.64 0.31 20.68
C PHE A 88 -12.30 -0.38 20.92
N ILE A 89 -11.41 -0.27 19.96
CA ILE A 89 -10.11 -0.93 19.97
C ILE A 89 -9.03 0.11 19.74
N PRO A 90 -8.31 0.53 20.81
CA PRO A 90 -7.13 1.36 20.68
C PRO A 90 -5.94 0.55 20.17
N THR A 91 -5.02 1.19 19.44
CA THR A 91 -3.75 0.54 19.04
C THR A 91 -2.96 0.16 20.29
N PRO A 92 -2.55 -1.11 20.46
CA PRO A 92 -1.68 -1.52 21.55
C PRO A 92 -0.38 -0.71 21.56
N GLY A 93 0.06 -0.31 22.75
CA GLY A 93 1.27 0.51 22.94
C GLY A 93 1.05 2.02 22.84
N ASP A 94 -0.04 2.50 22.21
CA ASP A 94 -0.30 3.94 22.09
C ASP A 94 -0.85 4.56 23.38
N ASN A 95 -0.39 5.77 23.68
CA ASN A 95 -0.89 6.57 24.80
C ASN A 95 -2.07 7.42 24.32
N ILE A 96 -3.25 6.82 24.27
CA ILE A 96 -4.48 7.41 23.72
C ILE A 96 -5.38 8.08 24.78
N TYR A 97 -5.98 9.21 24.44
CA TYR A 97 -6.91 9.95 25.28
C TYR A 97 -8.32 9.84 24.68
N ILE A 98 -9.18 9.07 25.34
CA ILE A 98 -10.57 8.84 24.97
C ILE A 98 -11.46 9.46 26.05
N ASN A 99 -12.45 10.25 25.65
CA ASN A 99 -13.43 10.85 26.56
C ASN A 99 -14.88 10.54 26.12
N SER A 100 -15.86 11.03 26.87
CA SER A 100 -17.28 10.82 26.57
C SER A 100 -17.72 11.41 25.21
N GLU A 101 -17.08 12.49 24.75
CA GLU A 101 -17.36 13.10 23.44
C GLU A 101 -16.84 12.22 22.30
N THR A 102 -15.64 11.63 22.46
CA THR A 102 -15.10 10.62 21.54
C THR A 102 -16.10 9.47 21.39
N ILE A 103 -16.54 8.87 22.50
CA ILE A 103 -17.50 7.76 22.45
C ILE A 103 -18.79 8.19 21.76
N LYS A 104 -19.34 9.35 22.15
CA LYS A 104 -20.57 9.88 21.56
C LYS A 104 -20.45 10.06 20.04
N ALA A 105 -19.36 10.64 19.54
CA ALA A 105 -19.15 10.85 18.11
C ALA A 105 -19.18 9.53 17.31
N PHE A 106 -18.50 8.49 17.80
CA PHE A 106 -18.54 7.16 17.18
C PHE A 106 -19.93 6.51 17.25
N MET A 107 -20.66 6.68 18.34
CA MET A 107 -22.02 6.16 18.49
C MET A 107 -23.03 6.88 17.57
N ASP A 108 -22.92 8.20 17.42
CA ASP A 108 -23.74 9.01 16.53
C ASP A 108 -23.45 8.63 15.07
N ALA A 109 -22.16 8.46 14.72
CA ALA A 109 -21.74 7.96 13.42
C ALA A 109 -22.31 6.56 13.12
N TYR A 110 -22.22 5.63 14.07
CA TYR A 110 -22.81 4.29 13.92
C TYR A 110 -24.33 4.33 13.77
N THR A 111 -25.02 5.14 14.57
CA THR A 111 -26.48 5.28 14.52
C THR A 111 -26.93 5.72 13.13
N THR A 112 -26.20 6.68 12.56
CA THR A 112 -26.50 7.30 11.26
C THR A 112 -26.15 6.38 10.10
N THR A 113 -24.98 5.73 10.14
CA THR A 113 -24.41 5.04 8.98
C THR A 113 -24.58 3.52 9.00
N LYS A 114 -24.78 2.94 10.19
CA LYS A 114 -24.71 1.51 10.45
C LYS A 114 -23.40 0.88 9.96
N ALA A 115 -22.31 1.65 9.98
CA ALA A 115 -21.00 1.19 9.54
C ALA A 115 -20.46 0.06 10.43
N GLY A 116 -19.82 -0.93 9.79
CA GLY A 116 -19.18 -2.05 10.45
C GLY A 116 -17.81 -1.73 11.02
N PHE A 117 -17.14 -0.74 10.42
CA PHE A 117 -15.82 -0.26 10.82
C PHE A 117 -15.85 1.27 10.79
N ILE A 118 -15.46 1.89 11.90
CA ILE A 118 -15.48 3.33 12.07
C ILE A 118 -14.11 3.79 12.57
N ILE A 119 -13.63 4.89 11.99
CA ILE A 119 -12.42 5.63 12.39
C ILE A 119 -12.74 7.12 12.47
N SER A 120 -11.84 7.92 13.03
CA SER A 120 -11.94 9.37 12.97
C SER A 120 -10.58 10.01 12.72
N ASN A 121 -10.62 11.22 12.17
CA ASN A 121 -9.49 12.14 12.27
C ASN A 121 -9.05 12.30 13.73
N HIS A 122 -7.82 12.74 13.95
CA HIS A 122 -7.25 12.78 15.29
C HIS A 122 -6.13 13.80 15.41
N TYR A 123 -5.72 14.02 16.65
CA TYR A 123 -4.57 14.83 17.03
C TYR A 123 -3.40 13.93 17.45
N GLU A 124 -2.24 14.08 16.82
CA GLU A 124 -1.01 13.35 17.17
C GLU A 124 0.04 14.28 17.80
N TYR A 125 0.71 13.80 18.84
CA TYR A 125 1.85 14.45 19.48
C TYR A 125 3.15 13.75 19.11
N PHE A 126 4.13 14.53 18.63
CA PHE A 126 5.43 14.02 18.17
C PHE A 126 6.58 14.24 19.15
N THR A 127 6.39 15.02 20.22
CA THR A 127 7.45 15.36 21.18
C THR A 127 7.25 14.67 22.52
N ASP A 128 8.35 14.42 23.23
CA ASP A 128 8.33 13.85 24.58
C ASP A 128 7.82 14.87 25.61
N ASN A 129 7.96 16.16 25.32
CA ASN A 129 7.59 17.26 26.21
C ASN A 129 6.23 17.85 25.82
N ILE A 130 5.20 17.45 26.57
CA ILE A 130 3.79 17.78 26.30
C ILE A 130 3.47 19.24 26.66
N GLU A 131 4.24 19.84 27.57
CA GLU A 131 4.10 21.26 27.90
C GLU A 131 4.59 22.15 26.74
N GLY A 132 3.64 22.80 26.06
CA GLY A 132 3.91 23.80 25.03
C GLY A 132 3.86 23.30 23.58
N THR A 133 3.82 21.98 23.34
CA THR A 133 3.75 21.46 21.96
C THR A 133 2.30 21.37 21.48
N LYS A 134 1.97 22.08 20.38
CA LYS A 134 0.65 21.96 19.74
C LYS A 134 0.53 20.60 19.03
N PRO A 135 -0.58 19.87 19.21
CA PRO A 135 -0.80 18.65 18.45
C PRO A 135 -1.00 18.94 16.96
N VAL A 136 -0.63 17.98 16.13
CA VAL A 136 -0.85 18.04 14.67
C VAL A 136 -2.16 17.33 14.35
N ILE A 137 -3.03 17.98 13.59
CA ILE A 137 -4.25 17.33 13.06
C ILE A 137 -3.83 16.36 11.96
N GLN A 138 -4.21 15.11 12.11
CA GLN A 138 -4.05 14.08 11.10
C GLN A 138 -5.40 13.78 10.44
N HIS A 139 -5.48 14.06 9.15
CA HIS A 139 -6.62 13.73 8.32
C HIS A 139 -6.49 12.30 7.81
N LEU A 140 -7.47 11.48 8.13
CA LEU A 140 -7.62 10.14 7.60
C LEU A 140 -8.42 10.16 6.31
N LYS A 141 -8.20 9.12 5.50
CA LYS A 141 -9.00 8.90 4.30
C LYS A 141 -10.49 8.70 4.65
N PRO A 142 -11.42 9.20 3.81
CA PRO A 142 -12.84 8.95 3.97
C PRO A 142 -13.17 7.44 3.96
N GLY A 143 -14.26 7.04 4.61
CA GLY A 143 -14.66 5.62 4.67
C GLY A 143 -14.98 5.02 3.29
N TYR A 144 -15.47 5.84 2.36
CA TYR A 144 -15.74 5.46 0.97
C TYR A 144 -14.51 5.53 0.06
N ASP A 145 -13.33 5.87 0.59
CA ASP A 145 -12.10 5.94 -0.19
C ASP A 145 -11.75 4.54 -0.77
N PRO A 146 -11.53 4.41 -2.08
CA PRO A 146 -11.23 3.14 -2.75
C PRO A 146 -9.93 2.49 -2.24
N SER A 147 -8.98 3.27 -1.70
CA SER A 147 -7.77 2.74 -1.06
C SER A 147 -8.06 1.99 0.24
N ASN A 148 -9.27 2.08 0.80
CA ASN A 148 -9.64 1.23 1.93
C ASN A 148 -9.78 -0.25 1.55
N ILE A 149 -9.96 -0.53 0.26
CA ILE A 149 -9.97 -1.88 -0.28
C ILE A 149 -8.55 -2.45 -0.29
N ILE A 150 -7.54 -1.60 -0.52
CA ILE A 150 -6.20 -2.00 -0.93
C ILE A 150 -5.14 -0.98 -0.42
N VAL A 151 -4.16 -1.47 0.38
CA VAL A 151 -2.85 -0.89 0.77
C VAL A 151 -2.76 0.05 1.99
N PRO A 152 -1.71 -0.13 2.83
CA PRO A 152 -1.13 0.91 3.69
C PRO A 152 -0.42 2.02 2.91
N GLY A 153 -0.67 3.28 3.28
CA GLY A 153 0.14 4.41 2.80
C GLY A 153 1.65 4.15 2.92
N ARG A 154 2.44 4.93 2.18
CA ARG A 154 3.90 4.80 2.08
C ARG A 154 4.64 5.06 3.41
N SER A 155 3.97 5.62 4.40
CA SER A 155 4.54 6.08 5.67
C SER A 155 3.97 5.29 6.83
N ASN A 156 4.12 3.96 6.83
CA ASN A 156 3.67 3.17 7.96
C ASN A 156 4.88 2.64 8.70
N ASN A 157 5.14 3.26 9.85
CA ASN A 157 5.79 2.57 10.93
C ASN A 157 4.98 1.28 11.18
N PRO A 158 5.59 0.09 11.22
CA PRO A 158 4.89 -1.19 11.31
C PRO A 158 4.01 -1.26 12.57
N MET A 159 2.73 -0.93 12.44
CA MET A 159 1.77 -0.86 13.54
C MET A 159 0.62 -1.83 13.34
N LEU A 160 -0.03 -2.21 14.44
CA LEU A 160 -1.30 -2.93 14.38
C LEU A 160 -2.35 -2.17 13.54
N PHE A 161 -2.42 -0.83 13.66
CA PHE A 161 -3.34 0.03 12.91
C PHE A 161 -2.61 1.12 12.12
N SER A 162 -3.00 1.26 10.86
CA SER A 162 -2.43 2.20 9.89
C SER A 162 -3.15 3.56 9.83
N HIS A 163 -4.22 3.75 10.61
CA HIS A 163 -5.18 4.87 10.45
C HIS A 163 -5.48 5.58 11.79
N GLY A 164 -4.43 5.87 12.56
CA GLY A 164 -4.54 6.52 13.87
C GLY A 164 -4.32 5.56 15.04
N ALA A 165 -5.05 5.77 16.13
CA ALA A 165 -4.89 5.01 17.37
C ALA A 165 -6.18 4.40 17.92
N LEU A 166 -7.31 4.54 17.23
CA LEU A 166 -8.62 4.03 17.65
C LEU A 166 -9.48 3.61 16.46
N ILE A 167 -9.97 2.38 16.51
CA ILE A 167 -11.01 1.87 15.61
C ILE A 167 -12.24 1.47 16.42
N ALA A 168 -13.43 1.53 15.80
CA ALA A 168 -14.63 0.92 16.35
C ALA A 168 -15.23 -0.09 15.37
N VAL A 169 -15.62 -1.25 15.88
CA VAL A 169 -16.20 -2.35 15.08
C VAL A 169 -17.58 -2.69 15.61
N SER A 170 -18.57 -2.86 14.72
CA SER A 170 -19.92 -3.25 15.11
C SER A 170 -20.02 -4.73 15.49
N LYS A 171 -20.86 -5.05 16.47
CA LYS A 171 -21.06 -6.42 17.01
C LYS A 171 -21.24 -7.48 15.94
N GLN A 172 -22.01 -7.18 14.89
CA GLN A 172 -22.33 -8.16 13.83
C GLN A 172 -21.08 -8.62 13.05
N PHE A 173 -20.01 -7.83 13.08
CA PHE A 173 -18.74 -8.13 12.44
C PHE A 173 -17.70 -8.70 13.40
N ILE A 174 -18.06 -9.04 14.64
CA ILE A 174 -17.13 -9.71 15.57
C ILE A 174 -17.20 -11.22 15.32
N ASN A 175 -16.54 -11.67 14.26
CA ASN A 175 -16.47 -13.06 13.82
C ASN A 175 -15.10 -13.42 13.23
N SER A 176 -14.85 -14.71 13.04
CA SER A 176 -13.54 -15.25 12.63
C SER A 176 -13.09 -14.82 11.22
N ARG A 177 -14.01 -14.28 10.41
CA ARG A 177 -13.63 -13.75 9.11
C ARG A 177 -13.09 -12.31 9.20
N VAL A 178 -13.63 -11.49 10.11
CA VAL A 178 -13.20 -10.10 10.32
C VAL A 178 -11.98 -10.05 11.23
N PHE A 179 -12.01 -10.82 12.32
CA PHE A 179 -10.86 -11.04 13.19
C PHE A 179 -10.20 -12.36 12.79
N ASP A 180 -9.43 -12.32 11.69
CA ASP A 180 -8.82 -13.48 11.08
C ASP A 180 -7.60 -13.97 11.88
N GLU A 181 -7.66 -15.21 12.40
CA GLU A 181 -6.60 -15.82 13.21
C GLU A 181 -5.37 -16.23 12.37
N GLU A 182 -5.47 -16.23 11.03
CA GLU A 182 -4.32 -16.46 10.16
C GLU A 182 -3.44 -15.21 10.01
N VAL A 183 -3.94 -14.04 10.42
CA VAL A 183 -3.23 -12.75 10.29
C VAL A 183 -2.61 -12.36 11.64
N ASN A 184 -1.28 -12.40 11.71
CA ASN A 184 -0.47 -11.94 12.82
C ASN A 184 -0.14 -10.44 12.70
N PHE A 185 0.12 -9.96 11.49
CA PHE A 185 0.50 -8.58 11.18
C PHE A 185 -0.51 -7.97 10.18
N GLY A 186 -0.92 -6.71 10.37
CA GLY A 186 -1.88 -6.03 9.48
C GLY A 186 -3.36 -6.29 9.82
N THR A 187 -3.68 -6.41 11.10
CA THR A 187 -5.03 -6.70 11.59
C THR A 187 -6.09 -5.68 11.15
N ASP A 188 -5.78 -4.38 11.06
CA ASP A 188 -6.75 -3.41 10.53
C ASP A 188 -7.15 -3.68 9.08
N TYR A 189 -6.28 -4.24 8.25
CA TYR A 189 -6.61 -4.67 6.89
C TYR A 189 -7.53 -5.87 6.88
N ALA A 190 -7.24 -6.87 7.73
CA ALA A 190 -8.09 -8.04 7.90
C ALA A 190 -9.51 -7.63 8.33
N ILE A 191 -9.62 -6.71 9.30
CA ILE A 191 -10.91 -6.21 9.78
C ILE A 191 -11.66 -5.48 8.66
N ARG A 192 -11.02 -4.52 7.97
CA ARG A 192 -11.68 -3.74 6.91
C ARG A 192 -12.16 -4.62 5.77
N THR A 193 -11.29 -5.47 5.26
CA THR A 193 -11.62 -6.39 4.15
C THR A 193 -12.66 -7.43 4.57
N GLY A 194 -12.61 -7.92 5.82
CA GLY A 194 -13.62 -8.82 6.35
C GLY A 194 -14.99 -8.16 6.52
N VAL A 195 -15.05 -6.90 6.94
CA VAL A 195 -16.29 -6.11 7.02
C VAL A 195 -16.87 -5.91 5.62
N MET A 196 -16.06 -5.50 4.64
CA MET A 196 -16.52 -5.32 3.26
C MET A 196 -16.95 -6.63 2.59
N ALA A 197 -16.25 -7.74 2.86
CA ALA A 197 -16.62 -9.08 2.40
C ALA A 197 -18.01 -9.52 2.88
N GLN A 198 -18.51 -8.91 3.96
CA GLN A 198 -19.82 -9.18 4.55
C GLN A 198 -20.80 -8.03 4.30
N ASP A 199 -20.60 -7.26 3.22
CA ASP A 199 -21.46 -6.16 2.78
C ASP A 199 -21.56 -5.01 3.80
N GLY A 200 -20.59 -4.94 4.72
CA GLY A 200 -20.45 -3.89 5.71
C GLY A 200 -19.86 -2.60 5.15
N LYS A 201 -20.25 -1.47 5.74
CA LYS A 201 -19.73 -0.15 5.36
C LYS A 201 -18.57 0.27 6.25
N LEU A 202 -17.61 0.99 5.67
CA LEU A 202 -16.58 1.70 6.42
C LEU A 202 -17.00 3.17 6.55
N HIS A 203 -16.65 3.81 7.67
CA HIS A 203 -16.95 5.22 7.89
C HIS A 203 -15.79 5.95 8.58
N THR A 204 -15.56 7.19 8.16
CA THR A 204 -14.57 8.08 8.76
C THR A 204 -15.26 9.33 9.24
N ILE A 205 -15.14 9.62 10.54
CA ILE A 205 -15.58 10.88 11.14
C ILE A 205 -14.52 11.94 10.80
N SER A 206 -14.94 12.98 10.08
CA SER A 206 -14.03 14.04 9.59
C SER A 206 -13.55 14.98 10.70
N ASP A 207 -14.29 15.07 11.80
CA ASP A 207 -13.85 15.84 12.96
C ASP A 207 -12.86 15.04 13.79
N PRO A 208 -11.78 15.68 14.30
CA PRO A 208 -10.83 15.00 15.16
C PRO A 208 -11.44 14.69 16.52
N THR A 209 -11.69 13.40 16.82
CA THR A 209 -12.44 13.00 18.02
C THR A 209 -11.57 12.56 19.20
N TYR A 210 -10.28 12.31 18.97
CA TYR A 210 -9.34 11.87 20.00
C TYR A 210 -7.94 12.42 19.75
N LYS A 211 -7.11 12.31 20.77
CA LYS A 211 -5.69 12.65 20.72
C LYS A 211 -4.85 11.50 21.25
N PHE A 212 -3.64 11.34 20.75
CA PHE A 212 -2.71 10.34 21.26
C PHE A 212 -1.25 10.73 21.03
N ARG A 213 -0.37 10.02 21.74
CA ARG A 213 1.05 9.96 21.43
C ARG A 213 1.40 8.53 21.02
N ARG A 214 2.09 8.40 19.88
CA ARG A 214 2.51 7.12 19.33
C ARG A 214 3.50 6.44 20.26
N GLY A 215 3.24 5.17 20.59
CA GLY A 215 4.18 4.31 21.33
C GLY A 215 5.17 3.61 20.41
N LYS A 216 6.07 2.82 20.98
CA LYS A 216 6.87 1.83 20.25
C LYS A 216 5.95 0.75 19.68
N PRO A 217 6.21 0.25 18.45
CA PRO A 217 5.47 -0.84 17.84
C PRO A 217 5.22 -2.02 18.77
N TYR A 218 3.96 -2.45 18.86
CA TYR A 218 3.58 -3.60 19.67
C TYR A 218 2.51 -4.47 19.00
N TYR A 219 2.83 -5.76 18.82
CA TYR A 219 1.93 -6.78 18.29
C TYR A 219 1.60 -7.82 19.39
N PRO A 220 0.37 -7.82 19.93
CA PRO A 220 -0.01 -8.80 20.94
C PRO A 220 -0.18 -10.20 20.37
N GLY A 221 0.33 -11.21 21.09
CA GLY A 221 0.33 -12.61 20.70
C GLY A 221 1.63 -13.29 21.10
N GLU A 222 1.52 -14.57 21.43
CA GLU A 222 2.65 -15.37 21.91
C GLU A 222 3.78 -15.39 20.87
N GLY A 223 4.94 -14.86 21.23
CA GLY A 223 6.13 -14.79 20.37
C GLY A 223 6.09 -13.76 19.24
N LEU A 224 4.96 -13.07 18.99
CA LEU A 224 4.83 -12.15 17.86
C LEU A 224 5.72 -10.92 17.96
N GLN A 225 5.86 -10.34 19.16
CA GLN A 225 6.74 -9.19 19.35
C GLN A 225 8.22 -9.53 19.12
N GLU A 226 8.63 -10.74 19.48
CA GLU A 226 10.00 -11.23 19.25
C GLU A 226 10.25 -11.44 17.77
N GLN A 227 9.32 -12.09 17.07
CA GLN A 227 9.35 -12.26 15.61
C GLN A 227 9.37 -10.91 14.88
N PHE A 228 8.58 -9.94 15.34
CA PHE A 228 8.60 -8.58 14.81
C PHE A 228 9.99 -7.96 14.95
N THR A 229 10.60 -8.06 16.13
CA THR A 229 11.91 -7.48 16.43
C THR A 229 13.03 -8.16 15.65
N SER A 230 13.00 -9.48 15.48
CA SER A 230 14.01 -10.22 14.71
C SER A 230 14.00 -9.88 13.22
N ASN A 231 12.85 -9.48 12.68
CA ASN A 231 12.65 -9.20 11.26
C ASN A 231 12.83 -7.72 10.90
N GLN A 232 13.05 -6.84 11.90
CA GLN A 232 13.30 -5.42 11.67
C GLN A 232 14.77 -5.16 11.32
N PRO A 233 15.08 -4.51 10.18
CA PRO A 233 16.45 -4.10 9.89
C PRO A 233 16.93 -3.03 10.89
N SER A 234 18.24 -3.01 11.17
CA SER A 234 18.88 -2.19 12.21
C SER A 234 18.80 -0.67 11.98
N LYS A 235 18.36 -0.23 10.80
CA LYS A 235 18.06 1.17 10.47
C LYS A 235 17.09 1.19 9.30
N LEU A 236 15.84 1.57 9.54
CA LEU A 236 14.88 1.87 8.47
C LEU A 236 15.14 3.31 8.04
N GLU A 237 15.70 3.52 6.85
CA GLU A 237 15.58 4.83 6.20
C GLU A 237 14.09 5.14 5.99
N ARG A 238 13.70 6.42 6.13
CA ARG A 238 12.28 6.80 6.09
C ARG A 238 11.61 6.42 4.76
N HIS A 239 12.32 6.66 3.65
CA HIS A 239 11.88 6.27 2.31
C HIS A 239 11.92 4.75 2.17
N PHE A 240 10.83 4.16 1.67
CA PHE A 240 10.67 2.72 1.47
C PHE A 240 10.71 1.84 2.73
N SER A 241 10.76 2.39 3.94
CA SER A 241 10.65 1.63 5.21
C SER A 241 9.50 0.61 5.22
N TYR A 242 8.41 0.91 4.52
CA TYR A 242 7.24 0.06 4.38
C TYR A 242 7.50 -1.28 3.70
N ILE A 243 8.55 -1.46 2.89
CA ILE A 243 8.85 -2.74 2.21
C ILE A 243 9.32 -3.81 3.20
N HIS A 244 9.64 -3.43 4.43
CA HIS A 244 10.04 -4.32 5.52
C HIS A 244 8.92 -4.49 6.57
N ASP A 245 7.73 -3.93 6.34
CA ASP A 245 6.60 -4.09 7.24
C ASP A 245 6.01 -5.51 7.08
N PRO A 246 6.11 -6.38 8.11
CA PRO A 246 5.60 -7.75 8.02
C PRO A 246 4.08 -7.79 7.76
N ALA A 247 3.34 -6.74 8.12
CA ALA A 247 1.92 -6.64 7.77
C ALA A 247 1.70 -6.78 6.27
N ARG A 248 2.58 -6.18 5.44
CA ARG A 248 2.47 -6.23 3.97
C ARG A 248 2.54 -7.63 3.40
N PHE A 249 3.29 -8.51 4.05
CA PHE A 249 3.48 -9.88 3.61
C PHE A 249 2.34 -10.80 4.00
N GLU A 250 1.52 -10.44 4.99
CA GLU A 250 0.39 -11.27 5.39
C GLU A 250 -0.95 -10.81 4.80
N TRP A 251 -1.21 -9.50 4.74
CA TRP A 251 -2.54 -9.03 4.36
C TRP A 251 -2.89 -9.34 2.90
N GLY A 252 -1.93 -9.29 1.96
CA GLY A 252 -2.13 -9.61 0.55
C GLY A 252 -2.53 -11.08 0.31
N PRO A 253 -1.65 -12.06 0.62
CA PRO A 253 -1.91 -13.48 0.36
C PRO A 253 -3.02 -14.07 1.25
N ILE A 254 -3.26 -13.51 2.44
CA ILE A 254 -4.29 -14.01 3.36
C ILE A 254 -5.58 -13.19 3.22
N SER A 255 -5.58 -11.93 3.67
CA SER A 255 -6.80 -11.14 3.83
C SER A 255 -7.43 -10.72 2.51
N PHE A 256 -6.63 -10.21 1.57
CA PHE A 256 -7.12 -9.74 0.27
C PHE A 256 -7.55 -10.91 -0.62
N GLN A 257 -6.79 -12.01 -0.61
CA GLN A 257 -7.22 -13.22 -1.30
C GLN A 257 -8.57 -13.74 -0.79
N LYS A 258 -8.75 -13.85 0.53
CA LYS A 258 -10.02 -14.24 1.13
C LYS A 258 -11.13 -13.27 0.71
N TYR A 259 -10.87 -11.97 0.77
CA TYR A 259 -11.80 -10.93 0.34
C TYR A 259 -12.26 -11.14 -1.11
N LEU A 260 -11.36 -11.33 -2.07
CA LEU A 260 -11.72 -11.59 -3.46
C LEU A 260 -12.60 -12.86 -3.59
N LYS A 261 -12.27 -13.94 -2.87
CA LYS A 261 -13.06 -15.17 -2.88
C LYS A 261 -14.45 -14.96 -2.27
N ASP A 262 -14.54 -14.18 -1.21
CA ASP A 262 -15.79 -13.89 -0.51
C ASP A 262 -16.74 -13.06 -1.36
N ILE A 263 -16.24 -12.11 -2.14
CA ILE A 263 -17.08 -11.27 -2.99
C ILE A 263 -17.32 -11.86 -4.39
N GLY A 264 -16.75 -13.03 -4.69
CA GLY A 264 -16.87 -13.69 -5.99
C GLY A 264 -16.00 -13.08 -7.09
N ALA A 265 -14.87 -12.45 -6.75
CA ALA A 265 -13.96 -11.76 -7.67
C ALA A 265 -12.62 -12.48 -7.88
N PHE A 266 -12.42 -13.67 -7.29
CA PHE A 266 -11.15 -14.37 -7.39
C PHE A 266 -11.06 -15.20 -8.69
N LEU A 267 -10.00 -14.97 -9.46
CA LEU A 267 -9.65 -15.77 -10.64
C LEU A 267 -8.40 -16.61 -10.34
N PRO A 268 -8.36 -17.91 -10.65
CA PRO A 268 -7.21 -18.79 -10.40
C PRO A 268 -6.04 -18.51 -11.35
N GLY A 269 -4.84 -19.02 -11.02
CA GLY A 269 -3.64 -18.90 -11.87
C GLY A 269 -3.84 -19.36 -13.32
N SER A 270 -4.71 -20.35 -13.57
CA SER A 270 -5.04 -20.85 -14.91
C SER A 270 -5.76 -19.82 -15.81
N TYR A 271 -6.26 -18.71 -15.24
CA TYR A 271 -6.81 -17.59 -16.00
C TYR A 271 -5.73 -16.80 -16.76
N PHE A 272 -4.53 -16.66 -16.19
CA PHE A 272 -3.47 -15.76 -16.67
C PHE A 272 -2.61 -16.40 -17.76
N THR A 273 -3.27 -16.90 -18.80
CA THR A 273 -2.65 -17.65 -19.91
C THR A 273 -2.73 -16.93 -21.25
N ARG A 274 -3.29 -15.70 -21.28
CA ARG A 274 -3.44 -14.95 -22.52
C ARG A 274 -2.08 -14.66 -23.14
N LYS A 275 -1.92 -15.04 -24.41
CA LYS A 275 -0.74 -14.74 -25.20
C LYS A 275 -0.78 -13.32 -25.73
N VAL A 276 0.38 -12.69 -25.79
CA VAL A 276 0.53 -11.39 -26.45
C VAL A 276 0.76 -11.63 -27.94
N PRO A 277 -0.08 -11.11 -28.85
CA PRO A 277 0.15 -11.19 -30.28
C PRO A 277 1.50 -10.57 -30.66
N VAL A 278 2.16 -11.14 -31.66
CA VAL A 278 3.40 -10.58 -32.20
C VAL A 278 3.07 -9.74 -33.42
N ASP A 279 3.42 -8.47 -33.39
CA ASP A 279 3.39 -7.63 -34.58
C ASP A 279 4.74 -7.73 -35.31
N PRO A 280 4.78 -8.36 -36.51
CA PRO A 280 6.03 -8.54 -37.24
C PRO A 280 6.63 -7.23 -37.78
N THR A 281 5.89 -6.13 -37.73
CA THR A 281 6.36 -4.81 -38.19
C THR A 281 7.19 -4.08 -37.13
N LEU A 282 7.14 -4.50 -35.87
CA LEU A 282 7.89 -3.88 -34.78
C LEU A 282 9.33 -4.41 -34.70
N GLY A 283 10.25 -3.55 -34.26
CA GLY A 283 11.64 -3.94 -34.00
C GLY A 283 11.74 -4.94 -32.84
N ASN A 284 12.70 -5.88 -32.92
CA ASN A 284 12.94 -6.89 -31.88
C ASN A 284 13.72 -6.38 -30.65
N GLY A 285 13.90 -5.07 -30.53
CA GLY A 285 14.66 -4.42 -29.47
C GLY A 285 13.81 -3.86 -28.33
N ILE A 286 14.29 -2.77 -27.74
CA ILE A 286 13.63 -2.03 -26.66
C ILE A 286 13.55 -0.53 -26.98
N SER A 287 12.41 0.08 -26.66
CA SER A 287 12.21 1.53 -26.69
C SER A 287 11.95 2.02 -25.27
N PHE A 288 12.88 2.81 -24.73
CA PHE A 288 12.67 3.49 -23.45
C PHE A 288 11.76 4.70 -23.67
N VAL A 289 10.64 4.76 -22.97
CA VAL A 289 9.72 5.91 -23.04
C VAL A 289 10.00 6.81 -21.84
N LEU A 290 10.39 8.05 -22.14
CA LEU A 290 10.83 9.06 -21.18
C LEU A 290 9.89 10.27 -21.22
N PRO A 291 8.83 10.30 -20.37
CA PRO A 291 8.02 11.49 -20.20
C PRO A 291 8.77 12.53 -19.37
N THR A 292 8.70 13.80 -19.76
CA THR A 292 9.31 14.91 -19.02
C THR A 292 8.38 16.12 -18.93
N TYR A 293 8.44 16.83 -17.81
CA TYR A 293 7.71 18.07 -17.56
C TYR A 293 8.54 18.98 -16.66
N ASN A 294 9.15 20.00 -17.25
CA ASN A 294 9.98 20.99 -16.56
C ASN A 294 11.15 20.36 -15.77
N ARG A 295 12.03 19.64 -16.47
CA ARG A 295 13.17 18.88 -15.92
C ARG A 295 14.45 19.08 -16.73
N ALA A 296 14.65 20.26 -17.32
CA ALA A 296 15.85 20.57 -18.10
C ALA A 296 17.16 20.30 -17.31
N ASP A 297 17.13 20.45 -15.99
CA ASP A 297 18.25 20.25 -15.08
C ASP A 297 18.56 18.79 -14.76
N LEU A 298 17.63 17.85 -15.00
CA LEU A 298 17.79 16.43 -14.64
C LEU A 298 17.82 15.48 -15.84
N ILE A 299 17.18 15.84 -16.95
CA ILE A 299 16.95 14.92 -18.07
C ILE A 299 18.23 14.34 -18.69
N HIS A 300 19.35 15.05 -18.59
CA HIS A 300 20.64 14.60 -19.13
C HIS A 300 21.10 13.29 -18.49
N TYR A 301 20.89 13.09 -17.19
CA TYR A 301 21.25 11.83 -16.50
C TYR A 301 20.56 10.63 -17.13
N ALA A 302 19.27 10.75 -17.42
CA ALA A 302 18.49 9.69 -18.03
C ALA A 302 18.98 9.39 -19.46
N ILE A 303 19.25 10.41 -20.27
CA ILE A 303 19.72 10.24 -21.66
C ILE A 303 21.12 9.64 -21.70
N ASP A 304 22.04 10.17 -20.89
CA ASP A 304 23.43 9.67 -20.78
C ASP A 304 23.43 8.20 -20.35
N SER A 305 22.54 7.80 -19.46
CA SER A 305 22.40 6.41 -19.03
C SER A 305 22.01 5.46 -20.16
N VAL A 306 21.12 5.88 -21.08
CA VAL A 306 20.74 5.09 -22.26
C VAL A 306 21.91 4.97 -23.24
N ILE A 307 22.68 6.04 -23.43
CA ILE A 307 23.90 6.02 -24.26
C ILE A 307 24.92 5.03 -23.69
N GLU A 308 25.10 5.03 -22.37
CA GLU A 308 25.98 4.09 -21.68
C GLU A 308 25.50 2.64 -21.79
N VAL A 309 24.19 2.39 -21.65
CA VAL A 309 23.60 1.06 -21.91
C VAL A 309 23.85 0.64 -23.35
N ARG A 310 23.64 1.53 -24.33
CA ARG A 310 23.83 1.23 -25.76
C ARG A 310 25.25 0.75 -26.09
N LYS A 311 26.26 1.25 -25.38
CA LYS A 311 27.68 0.84 -25.52
C LYS A 311 27.96 -0.57 -25.00
N ARG A 312 27.16 -1.09 -24.06
CA ARG A 312 27.35 -2.39 -23.42
C ARG A 312 26.57 -3.51 -24.11
N VAL A 313 25.44 -3.17 -24.72
CA VAL A 313 24.52 -4.12 -25.38
C VAL A 313 25.00 -4.46 -26.79
N ASP A 314 24.75 -5.70 -27.22
CA ASP A 314 25.00 -6.17 -28.59
C ASP A 314 24.48 -5.16 -29.63
N ALA A 315 25.34 -4.83 -30.61
CA ALA A 315 25.05 -3.88 -31.67
C ALA A 315 23.81 -4.23 -32.50
N PHE A 316 23.43 -5.51 -32.57
CA PHE A 316 22.27 -6.01 -33.32
C PHE A 316 20.94 -5.91 -32.56
N ILE A 317 20.96 -5.55 -31.28
CA ILE A 317 19.74 -5.30 -30.51
C ILE A 317 19.37 -3.82 -30.67
N PRO A 318 18.23 -3.49 -31.33
CA PRO A 318 17.81 -2.10 -31.48
C PRO A 318 17.47 -1.49 -30.12
N ILE A 319 17.99 -0.28 -29.87
CA ILE A 319 17.66 0.50 -28.68
C ILE A 319 17.31 1.90 -29.15
N GLU A 320 16.25 2.46 -28.57
CA GLU A 320 15.94 3.89 -28.69
C GLU A 320 15.40 4.43 -27.36
N VAL A 321 15.49 5.74 -27.17
CA VAL A 321 14.79 6.51 -26.15
C VAL A 321 13.87 7.50 -26.83
N VAL A 322 12.60 7.46 -26.45
CA VAL A 322 11.53 8.34 -26.94
C VAL A 322 11.19 9.33 -25.84
N ILE A 323 11.73 10.53 -25.98
CA ILE A 323 11.53 11.65 -25.06
C ILE A 323 10.23 12.37 -25.44
N VAL A 324 9.31 12.46 -24.48
CA VAL A 324 8.02 13.13 -24.63
C VAL A 324 7.98 14.32 -23.66
N ASP A 325 8.29 15.50 -24.20
CA ASP A 325 8.34 16.75 -23.44
C ASP A 325 6.98 17.46 -23.48
N ASN A 326 6.34 17.51 -22.31
CA ASN A 326 5.06 18.20 -22.10
C ASN A 326 5.21 19.50 -21.29
N GLY A 327 6.45 19.92 -21.00
CA GLY A 327 6.79 21.09 -20.21
C GLY A 327 6.85 22.38 -21.04
N THR A 328 7.35 23.44 -20.41
CA THR A 328 7.50 24.78 -21.00
C THR A 328 8.88 25.38 -20.73
N ASP A 329 9.79 24.63 -20.10
CA ASP A 329 11.15 25.06 -19.77
C ASP A 329 12.14 24.84 -20.93
N ASP A 330 13.43 24.94 -20.62
CA ASP A 330 14.53 24.85 -21.58
C ASP A 330 14.91 23.42 -22.01
N THR A 331 14.08 22.42 -21.66
CA THR A 331 14.30 21.01 -22.02
C THR A 331 14.61 20.81 -23.52
N PRO A 332 13.93 21.47 -24.49
CA PRO A 332 14.24 21.31 -25.91
C PRO A 332 15.69 21.67 -26.26
N ASN A 333 16.25 22.72 -25.65
CA ASN A 333 17.62 23.16 -25.93
C ASN A 333 18.65 22.21 -25.30
N VAL A 334 18.36 21.67 -24.12
CA VAL A 334 19.20 20.64 -23.47
C VAL A 334 19.22 19.34 -24.29
N VAL A 335 18.10 18.95 -24.89
CA VAL A 335 17.99 17.68 -25.65
C VAL A 335 18.52 17.78 -27.08
N ALA A 336 18.53 18.96 -27.70
CA ALA A 336 18.92 19.15 -29.10
C ALA A 336 20.29 18.55 -29.48
N PRO A 337 21.37 18.72 -28.69
CA PRO A 337 22.68 18.11 -28.99
C PRO A 337 22.63 16.58 -29.05
N TYR A 338 21.85 15.95 -28.16
CA TYR A 338 21.70 14.49 -28.12
C TYR A 338 21.00 13.95 -29.36
N VAL A 339 19.95 14.63 -29.82
CA VAL A 339 19.24 14.26 -31.07
C VAL A 339 20.15 14.40 -32.28
N GLN A 340 20.98 15.45 -32.32
CA GLN A 340 21.94 15.65 -33.41
C GLN A 340 23.05 14.60 -33.43
N GLN A 341 23.57 14.24 -32.26
CA GLN A 341 24.69 13.31 -32.13
C GLN A 341 24.26 11.83 -32.25
N TYR A 342 23.05 11.51 -31.78
CA TYR A 342 22.54 10.13 -31.72
C TYR A 342 21.14 10.00 -32.35
N PRO A 343 20.95 10.36 -33.63
CA PRO A 343 19.61 10.43 -34.27
C PRO A 343 18.87 9.08 -34.33
N ASP A 344 19.61 7.96 -34.34
CA ASP A 344 19.01 6.61 -34.33
C ASP A 344 18.65 6.12 -32.92
N LEU A 345 19.19 6.76 -31.87
CA LEU A 345 18.99 6.39 -30.47
C LEU A 345 18.01 7.34 -29.78
N VAL A 346 18.11 8.65 -30.01
CA VAL A 346 17.38 9.68 -29.25
C VAL A 346 16.31 10.33 -30.13
N LYS A 347 15.05 10.09 -29.79
CA LYS A 347 13.89 10.70 -30.44
C LYS A 347 13.22 11.70 -29.51
N PHE A 348 13.04 12.93 -29.96
CA PHE A 348 12.42 14.00 -29.18
C PHE A 348 11.07 14.41 -29.76
N HIS A 349 10.08 14.56 -28.89
CA HIS A 349 8.74 15.02 -29.23
C HIS A 349 8.24 16.05 -28.22
N LYS A 350 7.98 17.27 -28.70
CA LYS A 350 7.26 18.30 -27.95
C LYS A 350 5.76 18.08 -28.06
N VAL A 351 5.08 18.04 -26.93
CA VAL A 351 3.61 17.90 -26.80
C VAL A 351 3.09 18.91 -25.78
N PHE A 352 1.77 19.10 -25.72
CA PHE A 352 1.14 20.01 -24.76
C PHE A 352 -0.19 19.44 -24.26
N GLY A 353 -0.50 19.68 -22.98
CA GLY A 353 -1.81 19.38 -22.39
C GLY A 353 -2.08 17.91 -22.09
N LEU A 354 -1.05 17.06 -22.07
CA LEU A 354 -1.20 15.65 -21.69
C LEU A 354 -1.01 15.45 -20.18
N THR A 355 -1.64 14.43 -19.60
CA THR A 355 -1.23 13.90 -18.29
C THR A 355 0.02 13.03 -18.41
N LEU A 356 0.54 12.52 -17.29
CA LEU A 356 1.63 11.54 -17.30
C LEU A 356 1.27 10.28 -18.10
N GLY A 357 0.05 9.75 -17.93
CA GLY A 357 -0.45 8.62 -18.72
C GLY A 357 -0.54 8.93 -20.21
N GLY A 358 -1.02 10.13 -20.55
CA GLY A 358 -1.06 10.64 -21.93
C GLY A 358 0.33 10.72 -22.58
N SER A 359 1.32 11.27 -21.87
CA SER A 359 2.70 11.35 -22.36
C SER A 359 3.32 9.97 -22.57
N ARG A 360 3.07 9.01 -21.66
CA ARG A 360 3.51 7.62 -21.85
C ARG A 360 2.85 6.96 -23.05
N ASN A 361 1.54 7.12 -23.23
CA ASN A 361 0.85 6.62 -24.42
C ASN A 361 1.41 7.20 -25.70
N PHE A 362 1.66 8.52 -25.75
CA PHE A 362 2.27 9.15 -26.91
C PHE A 362 3.63 8.50 -27.23
N GLY A 363 4.48 8.32 -26.21
CA GLY A 363 5.77 7.66 -26.36
C GLY A 363 5.64 6.22 -26.86
N VAL A 364 4.71 5.42 -26.30
CA VAL A 364 4.42 4.05 -26.75
C VAL A 364 4.02 4.02 -28.23
N HIS A 365 3.21 4.96 -28.70
CA HIS A 365 2.80 5.00 -30.11
C HIS A 365 3.95 5.37 -31.03
N ARG A 366 4.89 6.22 -30.59
CA ARG A 366 6.09 6.62 -31.35
C ARG A 366 7.23 5.61 -31.30
N ALA A 367 7.25 4.75 -30.29
CA ALA A 367 8.23 3.68 -30.16
C ALA A 367 8.17 2.69 -31.33
N TRP A 368 9.31 2.31 -31.86
CA TRP A 368 9.47 1.35 -32.94
C TRP A 368 9.57 -0.10 -32.45
N ASN A 369 10.13 -0.32 -31.26
CA ASN A 369 10.39 -1.66 -30.77
C ASN A 369 9.20 -2.28 -30.04
N ARG A 370 9.21 -3.61 -30.00
CA ARG A 370 8.18 -4.43 -29.37
C ARG A 370 8.22 -4.42 -27.85
N ILE A 371 9.35 -4.09 -27.23
CA ILE A 371 9.45 -3.92 -25.78
C ILE A 371 9.50 -2.44 -25.46
N ILE A 372 8.63 -2.00 -24.56
CA ILE A 372 8.63 -0.67 -23.99
C ILE A 372 9.25 -0.75 -22.61
N GLY A 373 10.37 -0.05 -22.40
CA GLY A 373 10.96 0.17 -21.09
C GLY A 373 10.50 1.50 -20.50
N GLN A 374 10.21 1.53 -19.21
CA GLN A 374 10.08 2.78 -18.47
C GLN A 374 11.47 3.40 -18.28
N LEU A 375 11.55 4.72 -18.45
CA LEU A 375 12.62 5.54 -17.89
C LEU A 375 12.01 6.87 -17.47
N ASP A 376 11.96 7.17 -16.17
CA ASP A 376 11.52 8.50 -15.73
C ASP A 376 12.66 9.51 -15.93
N SER A 377 12.32 10.79 -16.18
CA SER A 377 13.28 11.83 -16.62
C SER A 377 14.37 12.18 -15.59
N ASP A 378 14.18 11.77 -14.35
CA ASP A 378 15.06 11.96 -13.21
C ASP A 378 15.82 10.68 -12.83
N ASP A 379 15.54 9.55 -13.47
CA ASP A 379 16.10 8.25 -13.12
C ASP A 379 17.21 7.78 -14.09
N ILE A 380 17.94 6.73 -13.70
CA ILE A 380 19.15 6.28 -14.40
C ILE A 380 19.13 4.77 -14.64
N LEU A 381 19.47 4.36 -15.86
CA LEU A 381 19.75 2.95 -16.17
C LEU A 381 21.21 2.61 -15.88
N VAL A 382 21.46 1.43 -15.32
CA VAL A 382 22.82 0.92 -15.06
C VAL A 382 22.98 -0.52 -15.53
N GLY A 383 24.22 -0.94 -15.80
CA GLY A 383 24.50 -2.31 -16.26
C GLY A 383 23.98 -2.60 -17.67
N ASP A 384 23.42 -3.81 -17.85
CA ASP A 384 22.76 -4.28 -19.07
C ASP A 384 21.33 -4.75 -18.76
N PRO A 385 20.37 -3.82 -18.59
CA PRO A 385 18.97 -4.19 -18.40
C PRO A 385 18.35 -4.79 -19.67
N VAL A 386 18.93 -4.55 -20.85
CA VAL A 386 18.29 -4.83 -22.14
C VAL A 386 18.38 -6.32 -22.48
N THR A 387 19.58 -6.88 -22.45
CA THR A 387 19.80 -8.29 -22.83
C THR A 387 18.97 -9.21 -21.95
N LYS A 388 19.02 -8.99 -20.63
CA LYS A 388 18.30 -9.81 -19.65
C LYS A 388 16.79 -9.76 -19.82
N ILE A 389 16.22 -8.56 -19.98
CA ILE A 389 14.77 -8.41 -20.14
C ILE A 389 14.29 -9.02 -21.45
N ILE A 390 15.06 -8.85 -22.54
CA ILE A 390 14.75 -9.49 -23.83
C ILE A 390 14.79 -11.01 -23.69
N GLU A 391 15.80 -11.57 -23.03
CA GLU A 391 15.90 -13.02 -22.79
C GLU A 391 14.76 -13.54 -21.95
N GLN A 392 14.40 -12.85 -20.87
CA GLN A 392 13.27 -13.23 -20.03
C GLN A 392 11.95 -13.19 -20.83
N PHE A 393 11.71 -12.16 -21.65
CA PHE A 393 10.56 -12.16 -22.56
C PHE A 393 10.60 -13.26 -23.63
N LYS A 394 11.77 -13.75 -24.05
CA LYS A 394 11.84 -14.90 -24.97
C LYS A 394 11.45 -16.21 -24.29
N GLN A 395 11.75 -16.34 -23.00
CA GLN A 395 11.50 -17.54 -22.20
C GLN A 395 10.08 -17.59 -21.63
N THR A 396 9.37 -16.46 -21.57
CA THR A 396 8.07 -16.37 -20.90
C THR A 396 6.98 -15.75 -21.78
N ASN A 397 5.73 -16.11 -21.50
CA ASN A 397 4.56 -15.48 -22.10
C ASN A 397 4.12 -14.22 -21.33
N ALA A 398 5.02 -13.59 -20.57
CA ALA A 398 4.70 -12.38 -19.82
C ALA A 398 4.34 -11.23 -20.77
N ALA A 399 3.30 -10.48 -20.41
CA ALA A 399 2.96 -9.20 -21.01
C ALA A 399 3.80 -8.07 -20.42
N ALA A 400 4.19 -8.21 -19.15
CA ALA A 400 5.03 -7.26 -18.44
C ALA A 400 6.03 -7.97 -17.54
N ILE A 401 7.21 -7.38 -17.40
CA ILE A 401 8.24 -7.76 -16.44
C ILE A 401 8.56 -6.53 -15.60
N ILE A 402 8.50 -6.67 -14.27
CA ILE A 402 8.82 -5.57 -13.35
C ILE A 402 10.08 -5.89 -12.57
N GLY A 403 11.06 -5.00 -12.67
CA GLY A 403 12.37 -5.13 -12.05
C GLY A 403 12.42 -4.73 -10.58
N ILE A 404 13.64 -4.64 -10.10
CA ILE A 404 14.04 -4.08 -8.80
C ILE A 404 14.97 -2.90 -9.06
N TYR A 405 15.15 -2.01 -8.08
CA TYR A 405 15.91 -0.78 -8.28
C TYR A 405 16.70 -0.38 -7.04
N GLN A 406 17.70 0.47 -7.24
CA GLN A 406 18.42 1.18 -6.18
C GLN A 406 17.86 2.59 -6.05
N THR A 407 18.13 3.25 -4.93
CA THR A 407 17.81 4.67 -4.74
C THR A 407 19.09 5.49 -4.62
N ALA A 408 19.00 6.73 -5.08
CA ALA A 408 20.02 7.73 -4.87
C ALA A 408 19.37 9.05 -4.45
N SER A 409 20.04 9.81 -3.61
CA SER A 409 19.69 11.19 -3.32
C SER A 409 20.55 12.14 -4.16
N ARG A 410 20.00 13.30 -4.49
CA ARG A 410 20.76 14.37 -5.14
C ARG A 410 21.23 15.38 -4.11
N ASP A 411 22.55 15.64 -4.08
CA ASP A 411 23.12 16.70 -3.28
C ASP A 411 22.60 18.06 -3.75
N SER A 412 22.07 18.86 -2.83
CA SER A 412 21.43 20.13 -3.16
C SER A 412 22.41 21.23 -3.57
N GLU A 413 23.69 21.12 -3.19
CA GLU A 413 24.73 22.12 -3.45
C GLU A 413 25.56 21.76 -4.68
N THR A 414 26.00 20.51 -4.79
CA THR A 414 26.87 20.04 -5.87
C THR A 414 26.09 19.44 -7.05
N GLY A 415 24.87 18.96 -6.80
CA GLY A 415 24.07 18.21 -7.76
C GLY A 415 24.53 16.76 -7.97
N GLU A 416 25.56 16.30 -7.23
CA GLU A 416 26.05 14.93 -7.30
C GLU A 416 25.02 13.93 -6.78
N LEU A 417 25.07 12.70 -7.30
CA LEU A 417 24.20 11.61 -6.88
C LEU A 417 24.89 10.75 -5.83
N ILE A 418 24.22 10.57 -4.69
CA ILE A 418 24.68 9.77 -3.57
C ILE A 418 23.80 8.53 -3.52
N LEU A 419 24.37 7.35 -3.78
CA LEU A 419 23.66 6.09 -3.69
C LEU A 419 23.33 5.77 -2.22
N ASP A 420 22.08 5.39 -1.98
CA ASP A 420 21.62 4.97 -0.66
C ASP A 420 22.04 3.52 -0.33
N ASN A 421 22.62 2.81 -1.33
CA ASN A 421 23.03 1.40 -1.26
C ASN A 421 21.92 0.42 -0.82
N GLN A 422 20.65 0.84 -0.92
CA GLN A 422 19.48 0.00 -0.69
C GLN A 422 18.98 -0.58 -2.03
N ILE A 423 18.63 -1.87 -2.03
CA ILE A 423 17.89 -2.48 -3.13
C ILE A 423 16.42 -2.53 -2.74
N VAL A 424 15.58 -1.85 -3.51
CA VAL A 424 14.13 -1.92 -3.40
C VAL A 424 13.63 -3.06 -4.25
N THR A 425 13.39 -4.19 -3.60
CA THR A 425 12.95 -5.42 -4.25
C THR A 425 11.46 -5.42 -4.50
N HIS A 426 10.68 -4.74 -3.67
CA HIS A 426 9.23 -4.82 -3.71
C HIS A 426 8.75 -6.29 -3.59
N ASP A 427 9.30 -7.03 -2.62
CA ASP A 427 8.90 -8.43 -2.38
C ASP A 427 7.48 -8.54 -1.81
N GLU A 428 6.89 -7.44 -1.35
CA GLU A 428 5.47 -7.38 -1.02
C GLU A 428 4.55 -7.64 -2.24
N TYR A 429 5.13 -7.62 -3.44
CA TYR A 429 4.48 -7.98 -4.70
C TYR A 429 4.52 -9.48 -4.95
N LEU A 430 5.41 -10.18 -4.26
CA LEU A 430 5.71 -11.58 -4.47
C LEU A 430 4.99 -12.50 -3.49
N CYS A 431 4.60 -12.01 -2.31
CA CYS A 431 4.20 -12.64 -1.02
C CYS A 431 3.70 -14.10 -0.93
N ASP A 432 3.71 -14.89 -1.98
CA ASP A 432 4.67 -16.01 -2.17
C ASP A 432 4.07 -17.00 -3.19
N GLN A 433 3.80 -16.47 -4.40
CA GLN A 433 3.33 -17.14 -5.62
C GLN A 433 2.26 -18.25 -5.50
N ASN A 434 1.01 -17.88 -5.74
CA ASN A 434 0.05 -18.76 -6.43
C ASN A 434 -0.89 -18.03 -7.40
N ASN A 435 -0.92 -16.68 -7.41
CA ASN A 435 -1.86 -15.96 -8.25
C ASN A 435 -1.46 -14.49 -8.61
N PRO A 436 -1.31 -14.17 -9.91
CA PRO A 436 -1.04 -12.80 -10.39
C PRO A 436 -2.07 -11.74 -9.95
N ILE A 437 -3.32 -12.12 -9.69
CA ILE A 437 -4.38 -11.15 -9.33
C ILE A 437 -4.10 -10.41 -8.02
N LEU A 438 -3.27 -10.97 -7.14
CA LEU A 438 -2.97 -10.38 -5.84
C LEU A 438 -2.16 -9.09 -5.97
N GLN A 439 -1.49 -8.84 -7.11
CA GLN A 439 -0.87 -7.55 -7.40
C GLN A 439 -1.90 -6.39 -7.44
N MET A 440 -3.19 -6.68 -7.60
CA MET A 440 -4.20 -5.63 -7.43
C MET A 440 -4.17 -5.05 -6.02
N CYS A 441 -3.75 -5.84 -5.02
CA CYS A 441 -3.62 -5.44 -3.63
C CYS A 441 -2.45 -4.48 -3.37
N ILE A 442 -1.77 -3.95 -4.37
CA ILE A 442 -0.64 -3.05 -4.18
C ILE A 442 -0.80 -1.81 -5.04
N PRO A 443 -0.13 -0.70 -4.64
CA PRO A 443 -0.57 0.60 -5.09
C PRO A 443 -0.05 0.90 -6.50
N GLY A 444 1.10 0.37 -6.87
CA GLY A 444 1.64 0.34 -8.24
C GLY A 444 2.21 -1.05 -8.49
N PRO A 445 2.82 -1.33 -9.66
CA PRO A 445 3.57 -2.55 -9.98
C PRO A 445 5.05 -2.52 -9.54
N GLY A 446 5.58 -1.35 -9.15
CA GLY A 446 7.02 -1.11 -8.94
C GLY A 446 7.71 -0.54 -10.18
N ALA A 447 9.04 -0.45 -10.14
CA ALA A 447 9.90 0.02 -11.23
C ALA A 447 11.19 -0.84 -11.29
N PRO A 448 11.94 -0.82 -12.40
CA PRO A 448 11.51 -0.39 -13.72
C PRO A 448 10.46 -1.35 -14.28
N ARG A 449 9.58 -0.83 -15.14
CA ARG A 449 8.57 -1.64 -15.82
C ARG A 449 8.95 -1.84 -17.28
N TYR A 450 8.85 -3.07 -17.73
CA TYR A 450 9.02 -3.45 -19.13
C TYR A 450 7.75 -4.12 -19.62
N TYR A 451 7.24 -3.69 -20.76
CA TYR A 451 6.01 -4.20 -21.33
C TYR A 451 6.22 -4.62 -22.77
N ARG A 452 5.49 -5.64 -23.21
CA ARG A 452 5.24 -5.80 -24.65
C ARG A 452 4.34 -4.67 -25.11
N LYS A 453 4.75 -3.97 -26.17
CA LYS A 453 4.01 -2.85 -26.75
C LYS A 453 2.58 -3.28 -27.12
N GLU A 454 2.44 -4.45 -27.72
CA GLU A 454 1.15 -5.01 -28.13
C GLU A 454 0.24 -5.27 -26.93
N ALA A 455 0.79 -5.64 -25.78
CA ALA A 455 0.02 -5.83 -24.55
C ALA A 455 -0.48 -4.50 -23.98
N ILE A 456 0.33 -3.43 -24.03
CA ILE A 456 -0.11 -2.08 -23.64
C ILE A 456 -1.32 -1.67 -24.49
N LEU A 457 -1.20 -1.81 -25.81
CA LEU A 457 -2.26 -1.44 -26.75
C LEU A 457 -3.53 -2.27 -26.55
N ALA A 458 -3.39 -3.59 -26.36
CA ALA A 458 -4.52 -4.47 -26.09
C ALA A 458 -5.20 -4.18 -24.73
N ALA A 459 -4.43 -3.70 -23.75
CA ALA A 459 -4.94 -3.29 -22.45
C ALA A 459 -5.69 -1.94 -22.47
N GLY A 460 -5.63 -1.22 -23.60
CA GLY A 460 -6.24 0.11 -23.75
C GLY A 460 -5.29 1.28 -23.45
N GLY A 461 -4.00 1.01 -23.23
CA GLY A 461 -2.99 2.02 -22.87
C GLY A 461 -3.04 2.47 -21.41
N TYR A 462 -2.17 3.40 -21.06
CA TYR A 462 -2.18 4.08 -19.77
C TYR A 462 -3.43 4.96 -19.68
N PRO A 463 -4.28 4.85 -18.65
CA PRO A 463 -5.39 5.78 -18.51
C PRO A 463 -4.88 7.20 -18.25
N ASP A 464 -5.69 8.18 -18.61
CA ASP A 464 -5.39 9.61 -18.45
C ASP A 464 -5.55 10.05 -16.98
N LEU A 465 -4.62 9.58 -16.15
CA LEU A 465 -4.57 9.86 -14.72
C LEU A 465 -3.36 10.75 -14.41
N LEU A 466 -3.52 11.64 -13.43
CA LEU A 466 -2.42 12.41 -12.86
C LEU A 466 -1.44 11.54 -12.07
N TYR A 467 -1.93 10.41 -11.53
CA TYR A 467 -1.14 9.48 -10.73
C TYR A 467 -1.80 8.09 -10.69
N GLY A 468 -1.01 7.03 -10.73
CA GLY A 468 -1.48 5.64 -10.64
C GLY A 468 -1.87 5.01 -11.99
N GLU A 469 -1.55 5.66 -13.10
CA GLU A 469 -1.70 5.17 -14.46
C GLU A 469 -0.98 3.84 -14.71
N ASP A 470 0.18 3.65 -14.08
CA ASP A 470 0.97 2.42 -14.09
C ASP A 470 0.23 1.23 -13.44
N ALA A 471 -0.33 1.49 -12.26
CA ALA A 471 -1.13 0.56 -11.49
C ALA A 471 -2.39 0.16 -12.26
N ALA A 472 -3.04 1.14 -12.87
CA ALA A 472 -4.25 0.93 -13.66
C ALA A 472 -3.99 0.08 -14.90
N LEU A 473 -2.90 0.36 -15.63
CA LEU A 473 -2.50 -0.46 -16.77
C LEU A 473 -2.24 -1.91 -16.34
N SER A 474 -1.48 -2.11 -15.25
CA SER A 474 -1.20 -3.46 -14.73
C SER A 474 -2.48 -4.21 -14.32
N ASP A 475 -3.39 -3.56 -13.60
CA ASP A 475 -4.64 -4.19 -13.19
C ASP A 475 -5.56 -4.50 -14.39
N GLN A 476 -5.58 -3.64 -15.41
CA GLN A 476 -6.28 -3.91 -16.68
C GLN A 476 -5.68 -5.12 -17.41
N MET A 477 -4.35 -5.24 -17.44
CA MET A 477 -3.67 -6.40 -18.02
C MET A 477 -4.06 -7.70 -17.29
N LEU A 478 -4.05 -7.68 -15.95
CA LEU A 478 -4.44 -8.83 -15.13
C LEU A 478 -5.90 -9.21 -15.36
N LYS A 479 -6.81 -8.23 -15.33
CA LYS A 479 -8.24 -8.45 -15.65
C LYS A 479 -8.41 -9.13 -17.01
N GLN A 480 -7.58 -8.78 -17.99
CA GLN A 480 -7.60 -9.33 -19.33
C GLN A 480 -6.91 -10.70 -19.49
N GLY A 481 -6.40 -11.29 -18.41
CA GLY A 481 -5.76 -12.61 -18.40
C GLY A 481 -4.29 -12.61 -18.84
N PHE A 482 -3.66 -11.44 -18.93
CA PHE A 482 -2.22 -11.35 -19.19
C PHE A 482 -1.41 -11.68 -17.95
N LEU A 483 -0.22 -12.25 -18.16
CA LEU A 483 0.73 -12.56 -17.10
C LEU A 483 1.68 -11.37 -16.87
N ILE A 484 1.82 -10.95 -15.62
CA ILE A 484 2.86 -10.03 -15.17
C ILE A 484 3.88 -10.85 -14.36
N GLN A 485 5.16 -10.66 -14.65
CA GLN A 485 6.27 -11.32 -13.95
C GLN A 485 7.21 -10.31 -13.31
N ARG A 486 8.09 -10.81 -12.46
CA ARG A 486 9.09 -10.03 -11.74
C ARG A 486 10.49 -10.44 -12.20
N ASN A 487 11.41 -9.49 -12.21
CA ASN A 487 12.83 -9.73 -12.37
C ASN A 487 13.54 -9.26 -11.10
N LEU A 488 14.10 -10.20 -10.35
CA LEU A 488 14.76 -9.95 -9.06
C LEU A 488 16.27 -10.17 -9.14
N GLU A 489 16.81 -10.44 -10.33
CA GLU A 489 18.22 -10.83 -10.47
C GLU A 489 19.17 -9.65 -10.26
N GLU A 490 18.84 -8.49 -10.84
CA GLU A 490 19.71 -7.31 -10.81
C GLU A 490 18.92 -6.00 -10.78
N ALA A 491 19.41 -5.05 -9.98
CA ALA A 491 18.88 -3.70 -9.87
C ALA A 491 19.52 -2.75 -10.91
N ASN A 492 19.16 -2.93 -12.18
CA ASN A 492 19.69 -2.16 -13.32
C ASN A 492 19.00 -0.79 -13.52
N TYR A 493 18.46 -0.23 -12.45
CA TYR A 493 17.73 1.04 -12.43
C TYR A 493 17.98 1.75 -11.10
N ILE A 494 18.29 3.04 -11.15
CA ILE A 494 18.46 3.90 -9.98
C ILE A 494 17.36 4.94 -10.01
N ALA A 495 16.54 4.95 -8.97
CA ALA A 495 15.48 5.92 -8.78
C ALA A 495 15.99 7.11 -7.94
N VAL A 496 16.12 8.28 -8.56
CA VAL A 496 16.71 9.46 -7.93
C VAL A 496 15.67 10.23 -7.12
N ARG A 497 16.08 10.67 -5.92
CA ARG A 497 15.22 11.32 -4.93
C ARG A 497 15.66 12.76 -4.67
N HIS A 498 14.68 13.64 -4.69
CA HIS A 498 14.76 15.08 -4.52
C HIS A 498 13.40 15.66 -4.09
N SER A 499 13.36 16.91 -3.64
CA SER A 499 12.15 17.57 -3.08
C SER A 499 10.99 17.63 -4.08
N ALA A 500 11.29 17.77 -5.37
CA ALA A 500 10.29 17.81 -6.43
C ALA A 500 9.75 16.44 -6.91
N ASN A 501 10.13 15.30 -6.30
CA ASN A 501 9.54 14.01 -6.65
C ASN A 501 8.04 13.99 -6.33
N THR A 502 7.29 13.19 -7.09
CA THR A 502 5.83 13.08 -6.93
C THR A 502 5.40 12.43 -5.60
N ASP A 503 6.34 11.84 -4.87
CA ASP A 503 6.15 11.17 -3.59
C ASP A 503 6.95 11.80 -2.44
N SER A 504 7.40 13.05 -2.58
CA SER A 504 8.12 13.75 -1.52
C SER A 504 7.26 13.99 -0.29
N GLU A 505 7.87 13.85 0.90
CA GLU A 505 7.22 14.06 2.21
C GLU A 505 6.86 15.55 2.45
N GLU A 506 7.34 16.45 1.61
CA GLU A 506 7.02 17.89 1.64
C GLU A 506 5.61 18.21 1.13
N LEU A 507 4.89 17.21 0.59
CA LEU A 507 3.51 17.36 0.14
C LEU A 507 2.54 17.40 1.34
N GLY A 508 1.69 18.43 1.38
CA GLY A 508 0.62 18.52 2.38
C GLY A 508 -0.34 17.32 2.35
N THR A 509 -0.85 16.92 3.51
CA THR A 509 -1.71 15.74 3.72
C THR A 509 -2.87 15.64 2.75
N ASP A 510 -3.51 16.76 2.40
CA ASP A 510 -4.63 16.81 1.45
C ASP A 510 -4.23 16.38 0.02
N ILE A 511 -3.03 16.78 -0.43
CA ILE A 511 -2.50 16.40 -1.74
C ILE A 511 -2.19 14.91 -1.74
N LEU A 512 -1.62 14.39 -0.65
CA LEU A 512 -1.33 12.97 -0.51
C LEU A 512 -2.62 12.12 -0.52
N ILE A 513 -3.68 12.56 0.18
CA ILE A 513 -5.00 11.89 0.15
C ILE A 513 -5.55 11.87 -1.27
N LYS A 514 -5.53 13.00 -2.00
CA LYS A 514 -6.01 13.06 -3.40
C LYS A 514 -5.21 12.16 -4.34
N LYS A 515 -3.88 12.13 -4.20
CA LYS A 515 -3.00 11.25 -4.98
C LYS A 515 -3.30 9.78 -4.71
N ASN A 516 -3.46 9.42 -3.43
CA ASN A 516 -3.85 8.07 -3.05
C ASN A 516 -5.21 7.74 -3.67
N TYR A 517 -6.25 8.56 -3.46
CA TYR A 517 -7.57 8.34 -4.05
C TYR A 517 -7.50 8.06 -5.57
N ALA A 518 -6.77 8.89 -6.33
CA ALA A 518 -6.59 8.70 -7.76
C ALA A 518 -6.01 7.31 -8.10
N LYS A 519 -5.00 6.88 -7.34
CA LYS A 519 -4.29 5.61 -7.50
C LYS A 519 -5.14 4.35 -7.28
N TYR A 520 -6.26 4.44 -6.56
CA TYR A 520 -7.14 3.30 -6.31
C TYR A 520 -8.54 3.45 -6.92
N SER A 521 -8.89 4.64 -7.39
CA SER A 521 -10.23 4.96 -7.94
C SER A 521 -10.73 3.96 -8.98
N PHE A 522 -9.84 3.48 -9.85
CA PHE A 522 -10.16 2.51 -10.89
C PHE A 522 -10.35 1.07 -10.35
N LYS A 523 -9.76 0.71 -9.21
CA LYS A 523 -9.73 -0.67 -8.70
C LYS A 523 -11.12 -1.20 -8.39
N ILE A 524 -12.04 -0.35 -7.92
CA ILE A 524 -13.45 -0.72 -7.68
C ILE A 524 -14.08 -1.24 -8.97
N SER A 525 -13.93 -0.49 -10.07
CA SER A 525 -14.51 -0.88 -11.36
C SER A 525 -13.93 -2.21 -11.86
N ILE A 526 -12.62 -2.41 -11.72
CA ILE A 526 -11.96 -3.66 -12.11
C ILE A 526 -12.48 -4.83 -11.26
N ILE A 527 -12.63 -4.66 -9.93
CA ILE A 527 -13.18 -5.71 -9.06
C ILE A 527 -14.60 -6.10 -9.47
N GLU A 528 -15.46 -5.14 -9.83
CA GLU A 528 -16.81 -5.46 -10.33
C GLU A 528 -16.77 -6.22 -11.65
N GLU A 529 -15.86 -5.89 -12.56
CA GLU A 529 -15.65 -6.66 -13.78
C GLU A 529 -15.14 -8.09 -13.50
N LEU A 530 -14.25 -8.27 -12.52
CA LEU A 530 -13.81 -9.60 -12.09
C LEU A 530 -14.98 -10.44 -11.57
N LYS A 531 -15.87 -9.84 -10.77
CA LYS A 531 -17.10 -10.53 -10.31
C LYS A 531 -17.93 -10.97 -11.50
N HIS A 532 -18.10 -10.10 -12.50
CA HIS A 532 -18.83 -10.43 -13.71
C HIS A 532 -18.19 -11.58 -14.50
N LEU A 533 -16.86 -11.60 -14.60
CA LEU A 533 -16.09 -12.68 -15.24
C LEU A 533 -16.26 -14.03 -14.52
N VAL A 534 -16.23 -14.03 -13.18
CA VAL A 534 -16.46 -15.24 -12.39
C VAL A 534 -17.91 -15.70 -12.55
N LEU A 535 -18.89 -14.80 -12.43
CA LEU A 535 -20.31 -15.11 -12.55
C LEU A 535 -20.70 -15.67 -13.93
N CYS A 536 -20.05 -15.21 -15.00
CA CYS A 536 -20.33 -15.68 -16.36
C CYS A 536 -19.61 -16.99 -16.72
N ASN A 537 -18.74 -17.52 -15.85
CA ASN A 537 -17.97 -18.72 -16.12
C ASN A 537 -17.97 -19.67 -14.91
N SER A 538 -18.81 -20.70 -14.99
CA SER A 538 -19.02 -21.68 -13.92
C SER A 538 -17.76 -22.44 -13.49
N TYR A 539 -16.73 -22.52 -14.34
CA TYR A 539 -15.45 -23.11 -13.96
C TYR A 539 -14.80 -22.36 -12.78
N TYR A 540 -15.00 -21.05 -12.69
CA TYR A 540 -14.42 -20.24 -11.61
C TYR A 540 -15.20 -20.30 -10.30
N HIS A 541 -16.42 -20.86 -10.30
CA HIS A 541 -17.25 -20.90 -9.11
C HIS A 541 -16.59 -21.67 -7.96
N LYS A 542 -15.93 -22.79 -8.26
CA LYS A 542 -15.23 -23.63 -7.27
C LYS A 542 -14.07 -22.95 -6.54
N TYR A 543 -13.62 -21.79 -6.99
CA TYR A 543 -12.54 -21.02 -6.34
C TYR A 543 -13.07 -19.87 -5.46
N ASN A 544 -14.39 -19.66 -5.42
CA ASN A 544 -15.03 -18.52 -4.78
C ASN A 544 -16.11 -19.01 -3.78
N ASN A 545 -16.32 -18.24 -2.71
CA ASN A 545 -17.26 -18.60 -1.64
C ASN A 545 -18.69 -18.13 -1.94
N ARG A 546 -18.85 -16.99 -2.63
CA ARG A 546 -20.15 -16.43 -3.00
C ARG A 546 -20.27 -16.27 -4.51
N VAL A 547 -20.66 -17.33 -5.21
CA VAL A 547 -21.04 -17.31 -6.63
C VAL A 547 -21.98 -18.46 -6.98
N GLY A 548 -22.95 -18.19 -7.86
CA GLY A 548 -24.02 -19.11 -8.21
C GLY A 548 -25.21 -19.00 -7.25
N PHE A 549 -26.40 -18.88 -7.82
CA PHE A 549 -27.68 -19.11 -7.13
C PHE A 549 -27.95 -20.61 -7.03
#